data_AF-A0A2R7PAA3-F1
#
_entry.id   AF-A0A2R7PAA3-F1
#
_cell.length_a   1.000
_cell.length_b   1.000
_cell.length_c   1.000
_cell.angle_alpha   90.00
_cell.angle_beta   90.00
_cell.angle_gamma   90.00
#
_symmetry.space_group_name_H-M   'P 1'
#
loop_
_entity.id
_entity.type
_entity.pdbx_description
1 polymer ?
#
loop_
_entity_poly.entity_id
_entity_poly.type
_entity_poly.pdbx_seq_one_letter_code
_entity_poly.pdbx_strand_id
1 'polypeptide(L)' 'SPHHVAAVFEHDIGIRLNGKERFDVEEYCISEGWVKVPAGKTVDRKGQPLLIKIKGTVEAFYK' A
#
# COMPACT_ATOMS: atom_id res chain seq x y z
N SER A 1 -11.60 -2.29 -22.03
CA SER A 1 -12.29 -3.12 -21.02
C SER A 1 -13.45 -2.31 -20.46
N PRO A 2 -14.65 -2.87 -20.28
CA PRO A 2 -15.80 -2.20 -19.65
C PRO A 2 -15.52 -1.68 -18.23
N HIS A 3 -14.46 -2.19 -17.59
CA HIS A 3 -14.04 -1.83 -16.23
C HIS A 3 -13.02 -0.68 -16.18
N HIS A 4 -12.64 -0.09 -17.31
CA HIS A 4 -11.71 1.04 -17.32
C HIS A 4 -12.48 2.36 -17.18
N VAL A 5 -12.34 3.01 -16.03
CA VAL A 5 -12.95 4.32 -15.73
C VAL A 5 -11.83 5.32 -15.47
N ALA A 6 -11.47 6.11 -16.48
CA ALA A 6 -10.35 7.05 -16.43
C ALA A 6 -10.42 8.02 -15.24
N ALA A 7 -11.62 8.53 -14.93
CA ALA A 7 -11.85 9.47 -13.82
C ALA A 7 -11.42 8.93 -12.45
N VAL A 8 -11.40 7.61 -12.25
CA VAL A 8 -10.95 7.01 -10.97
C VAL A 8 -9.44 7.12 -10.78
N PHE A 9 -8.67 7.14 -11.88
CA PHE A 9 -7.21 7.26 -11.84
C PHE A 9 -6.73 8.70 -11.64
N GLU A 10 -7.63 9.69 -11.72
CA GLU A 10 -7.31 11.10 -11.43
C GLU A 10 -7.27 11.38 -9.92
N HIS A 11 -7.86 10.51 -9.10
CA HIS A 11 -7.85 10.63 -7.65
C HIS A 11 -6.61 9.96 -7.05
N ASP A 12 -5.97 10.65 -6.11
CA ASP A 12 -4.94 10.05 -5.27
C ASP A 12 -5.55 8.97 -4.37
N ILE A 13 -4.81 7.87 -4.15
CA ILE A 13 -5.24 6.77 -3.28
C ILE A 13 -4.43 6.81 -1.99
N GLY A 14 -5.13 6.87 -0.86
CA GLY A 14 -4.56 6.70 0.48
C GLY A 14 -4.83 5.32 1.06
N ILE A 15 -3.92 4.82 1.91
CA ILE A 15 -4.07 3.56 2.62
C ILE A 15 -4.06 3.79 4.13
N ARG A 16 -5.02 3.21 4.84
CA ARG A 16 -5.02 3.07 6.30
C ARG A 16 -4.75 1.64 6.69
N LEU A 17 -3.87 1.46 7.67
CA LEU A 17 -3.63 0.19 8.33
C LEU A 17 -4.02 0.33 9.81
N ASN A 18 -4.99 -0.45 10.25
CA ASN A 18 -5.54 -0.42 11.62
C ASN A 18 -5.95 1.01 12.05
N GLY A 19 -6.64 1.73 11.16
CA GLY A 19 -7.09 3.11 11.40
C GLY A 19 -6.02 4.19 11.30
N LYS A 20 -4.74 3.83 11.07
CA LYS A 20 -3.65 4.78 10.88
C LYS A 20 -3.30 4.92 9.41
N GLU A 21 -3.32 6.15 8.91
CA GLU A 21 -2.90 6.47 7.55
C GLU A 21 -1.39 6.22 7.35
N ARG A 22 -1.07 5.61 6.22
CA ARG A 22 0.28 5.24 5.82
C ARG A 22 0.56 5.78 4.43
N PHE A 23 1.72 6.40 4.27
CA PHE A 23 2.20 6.99 3.02
C PHE A 23 3.40 6.24 2.44
N ASP A 24 3.94 5.28 3.20
CA ASP A 24 5.11 4.45 2.91
C ASP A 24 4.72 3.06 2.37
N VAL A 25 3.48 2.88 1.92
CA VAL A 25 2.97 1.61 1.39
C VAL A 25 3.39 1.46 -0.07
N GLU A 26 4.13 0.40 -0.38
CA GLU A 26 4.44 0.03 -1.78
C GLU A 26 3.37 -0.87 -2.38
N GLU A 27 2.85 -1.82 -1.61
CA GLU A 27 1.79 -2.73 -2.05
C GLU A 27 0.80 -3.00 -0.93
N TYR A 28 -0.44 -3.33 -1.27
CA TYR A 28 -1.46 -3.70 -0.32
C TYR A 28 -2.44 -4.74 -0.88
N CYS A 29 -3.06 -5.50 0.02
CA CYS A 29 -4.18 -6.35 -0.29
C CYS A 29 -5.27 -6.17 0.77
N ILE A 30 -6.42 -5.65 0.33
CA ILE A 30 -7.58 -5.44 1.21
C ILE A 30 -8.19 -6.79 1.61
N SER A 31 -8.38 -7.69 0.63
CA SER A 31 -8.99 -9.00 0.86
C SER A 31 -8.17 -9.90 1.79
N GLU A 32 -6.85 -9.89 1.65
CA GLU A 32 -5.95 -10.67 2.52
C GLU A 32 -5.51 -9.89 3.78
N GLY A 33 -5.87 -8.62 3.91
CA GLY A 33 -5.60 -7.80 5.09
C GLY A 33 -4.12 -7.57 5.38
N TRP A 34 -3.35 -7.13 4.39
CA TRP A 34 -1.93 -6.79 4.60
C TRP A 34 -1.43 -5.64 3.71
N VAL A 35 -0.36 -5.00 4.16
CA VAL A 35 0.42 -4.01 3.40
C VAL A 35 1.91 -4.40 3.39
N LYS A 36 2.63 -4.08 2.31
CA LYS A 36 4.09 -4.10 2.25
C LYS A 36 4.63 -2.69 2.42
N VAL A 37 5.56 -2.55 3.34
CA VAL A 37 6.26 -1.29 3.63
C VAL A 37 7.76 -1.56 3.73
N PRO A 38 8.61 -0.56 3.46
CA PRO A 38 10.05 -0.69 3.67
C PRO A 38 10.38 -0.84 5.16
N ALA A 39 11.29 -1.77 5.47
CA ALA A 39 11.80 -2.05 6.80
C ALA A 39 12.86 -1.04 7.21
N GLY A 40 12.44 0.22 7.38
CA GLY A 40 13.31 1.32 7.77
C GLY A 40 14.42 1.57 6.76
N LYS A 41 15.68 1.55 7.22
CA LYS A 41 16.87 1.80 6.38
C LYS A 41 17.54 0.52 5.85
N THR A 42 16.93 -0.64 6.07
CA THR A 42 17.51 -1.93 5.67
C THR A 42 17.33 -2.15 4.18
N VAL A 43 18.38 -2.61 3.50
CA VAL A 43 18.37 -2.95 2.09
C VAL A 43 18.72 -4.42 1.88
N ASP A 44 18.27 -4.97 0.76
CA ASP A 44 18.64 -6.31 0.30
C ASP A 44 20.07 -6.34 -0.29
N ARG A 45 20.49 -7.52 -0.78
CA ARG A 45 21.83 -7.70 -1.40
C ARG A 45 22.04 -6.88 -2.67
N LYS A 46 20.97 -6.40 -3.30
CA LYS A 46 21.00 -5.59 -4.52
C LYS A 46 20.83 -4.10 -4.23
N GLY A 47 20.76 -3.70 -2.95
CA GLY A 47 20.58 -2.31 -2.53
C GLY A 47 19.13 -1.82 -2.59
N GLN A 48 18.16 -2.70 -2.79
CA GLN A 48 16.74 -2.34 -2.79
C GLN A 48 16.21 -2.32 -1.35
N PRO A 49 15.28 -1.42 -0.98
CA PRO A 49 14.66 -1.42 0.33
C PRO A 49 14.07 -2.79 0.67
N LEU A 50 14.37 -3.31 1.85
CA LEU A 50 13.80 -4.57 2.30
C LEU A 50 12.33 -4.36 2.65
N LEU A 51 11.42 -5.02 1.96
CA LEU A 51 9.98 -4.92 2.24
C LEU A 51 9.54 -5.93 3.29
N ILE A 52 8.74 -5.48 4.24
CA ILE A 52 8.07 -6.34 5.23
C ILE A 52 6.57 -6.29 5.04
N LYS A 53 5.93 -7.46 5.20
CA LYS A 53 4.47 -7.57 5.17
C LYS A 53 3.93 -7.35 6.59
N ILE A 54 3.12 -6.31 6.75
CA ILE A 54 2.39 -6.03 7.99
C ILE A 54 0.92 -6.41 7.79
N LYS A 55 0.40 -7.27 8.66
CA LYS A 55 -1.01 -7.69 8.64
C LYS A 55 -1.87 -6.76 9.50
N GLY A 56 -3.11 -6.57 9.09
CA GLY A 56 -4.09 -5.76 9.81
C GLY A 56 -5.30 -5.42 8.97
N THR A 57 -6.22 -4.64 9.53
CA THR A 57 -7.34 -4.08 8.77
C THR A 57 -6.80 -3.04 7.79
N VAL A 58 -6.97 -3.30 6.50
CA VAL A 58 -6.52 -2.44 5.41
C VAL A 58 -7.72 -1.74 4.80
N GLU A 59 -7.68 -0.43 4.74
CA GLU A 59 -8.72 0.40 4.12
C GLU A 59 -8.09 1.31 3.08
N ALA A 60 -8.55 1.24 1.84
CA ALA A 60 -8.18 2.16 0.78
C ALA A 60 -9.25 3.24 0.63
N PHE A 61 -8.84 4.49 0.42
CA PHE A 61 -9.75 5.62 0.29
C PHE A 61 -9.23 6.62 -0.76
N TYR A 62 -10.14 7.38 -1.36
CA TYR A 62 -9.78 8.50 -2.23
C TYR A 62 -9.32 9.69 -1.38
N LYS A 63 -8.18 10.26 -1.75
CA LYS A 63 -7.61 11.45 -1.11
C LYS A 63 -8.01 12.72 -1.83
#